data_AF-J9XWF1-F1
#
_entry.id   AF-J9XWF1-F1
#
_cell.length_a   1.000
_cell.length_b   1.000
_cell.length_c   1.000
_cell.angle_alpha   90.00
_cell.angle_beta   90.00
_cell.angle_gamma   90.00
#
_symmetry.space_group_name_H-M   'P 1'
#
loop_
_entity.id
_entity.type
_entity.pdbx_description
1 polymer ?
#
loop_
_entity_poly.entity_id
_entity_poly.type
_entity_poly.pdbx_seq_one_letter_code
_entity_poly.pdbx_strand_id
1 'polypeptide(L)'
;MAIDCIKTMPSITTPHHHPKDQDQCKDDGKSFVFDAQVLRHQTNIPQQFIWPDHEKPNTNAPELQVPLVDLGDFLSGNPVAAVEASRLVGEACKKHGFFLVVNHGVDKTLIAHAHNYVDTFFKLPLSEKQKAQRKIGESCGYASSFTGRFSSKLPWKETLSFRYKAEESSSKHIEEYFHNRMGEDFAEFGTVYQDYCEAMSTLSLGIMELLGMSLGVSREHFREFFNENDSIMRLNYYPPCQKPDLTLGTGPHCDPTSLTILHQDQVGGLQVLVDNEWRSINPNFDAFVVNIGDTFMALSNGIYRSCLHRAVVNSQTPRKSLAFFLCPKNDKMVTPPHELVDTCNPRIYPDFTWPMLLEFTQKHYRADMKTLEVFTNWLHQRSLS
;
A
#
# COMPACT_ATOMS: atom_id res chain seq x y z
N MET A 1 -46.92 5.47 -53.69
CA MET A 1 -48.01 5.64 -52.70
C MET A 1 -48.04 4.41 -51.82
N ALA A 2 -48.20 4.61 -50.50
CA ALA A 2 -48.45 3.63 -49.43
C ALA A 2 -47.33 2.58 -49.21
N ILE A 3 -46.65 2.54 -48.05
CA ILE A 3 -47.11 2.09 -46.71
C ILE A 3 -47.45 0.58 -46.72
N ASP A 4 -46.54 -0.26 -46.20
CA ASP A 4 -46.65 -0.94 -44.90
C ASP A 4 -45.61 -2.08 -44.81
N CYS A 5 -44.89 -2.19 -43.70
CA CYS A 5 -44.36 -3.48 -43.26
C CYS A 5 -44.00 -3.45 -41.76
N ILE A 6 -44.78 -4.23 -40.99
CA ILE A 6 -44.60 -4.53 -39.56
C ILE A 6 -44.00 -5.94 -39.42
N LYS A 7 -42.97 -6.05 -38.56
CA LYS A 7 -42.45 -7.22 -37.78
C LYS A 7 -41.97 -8.45 -38.60
N THR A 8 -40.84 -9.08 -38.32
CA THR A 8 -40.31 -9.62 -37.06
C THR A 8 -38.78 -9.83 -37.14
N MET A 9 -38.11 -9.83 -35.97
CA MET A 9 -36.68 -10.16 -35.82
C MET A 9 -36.37 -11.65 -35.98
N PRO A 10 -35.11 -11.99 -36.29
CA PRO A 10 -34.43 -13.13 -35.69
C PRO A 10 -33.18 -12.73 -34.88
N SER A 11 -32.99 -13.45 -33.78
CA SER A 11 -31.90 -13.36 -32.81
C SER A 11 -30.53 -13.78 -33.35
N ILE A 12 -29.47 -13.07 -33.00
CA ILE A 12 -28.08 -13.50 -33.20
C ILE A 12 -27.22 -13.20 -31.94
N THR A 13 -26.89 -14.30 -31.25
CA THR A 13 -25.64 -14.68 -30.53
C THR A 13 -24.98 -13.78 -29.47
N THR A 14 -25.05 -14.29 -28.23
CA THR A 14 -24.04 -14.44 -27.16
C THR A 14 -22.84 -13.47 -27.06
N PRO A 15 -22.58 -12.88 -25.87
CA PRO A 15 -21.38 -12.10 -25.59
C PRO A 15 -20.19 -12.99 -25.20
N HIS A 16 -19.00 -12.61 -25.70
CA HIS A 16 -17.71 -13.21 -25.39
C HIS A 16 -17.44 -13.25 -23.87
N HIS A 17 -17.20 -14.46 -23.36
CA HIS A 17 -16.64 -14.69 -22.04
C HIS A 17 -15.15 -14.30 -22.03
N HIS A 18 -14.78 -13.34 -21.19
CA HIS A 18 -13.40 -13.24 -20.72
C HIS A 18 -13.07 -14.48 -19.86
N PRO A 19 -11.87 -15.07 -19.97
CA PRO A 19 -11.52 -16.22 -19.15
C PRO A 19 -11.45 -15.78 -17.69
N LYS A 20 -12.23 -16.44 -16.83
CA LYS A 20 -11.97 -16.46 -15.40
C LYS A 20 -10.67 -17.24 -15.21
N ASP A 21 -9.58 -16.56 -14.89
CA ASP A 21 -8.43 -17.21 -14.25
C ASP A 21 -8.83 -17.60 -12.83
N GLN A 22 -9.68 -18.64 -12.72
CA GLN A 22 -9.82 -19.43 -11.51
C GLN A 22 -8.70 -20.47 -11.55
N ASP A 23 -7.55 -20.07 -11.03
CA ASP A 23 -6.40 -20.94 -10.82
C ASP A 23 -6.70 -21.87 -9.62
N GLN A 24 -7.63 -22.83 -9.80
CA GLN A 24 -7.79 -23.99 -8.93
C GLN A 24 -7.06 -25.17 -9.54
N CYS A 25 -5.73 -25.14 -9.49
CA CYS A 25 -4.95 -26.37 -9.62
C CYS A 25 -4.90 -27.04 -8.24
N LYS A 26 -5.54 -28.20 -8.11
CA LYS A 26 -5.31 -29.12 -7.00
C LYS A 26 -3.87 -29.62 -7.12
N ASP A 27 -2.97 -29.03 -6.34
CA ASP A 27 -1.60 -29.52 -6.20
C ASP A 27 -1.45 -30.30 -4.89
N ASP A 28 -0.77 -31.44 -4.97
CA ASP A 28 -0.70 -32.46 -3.94
C ASP A 28 0.05 -31.96 -2.69
N GLY A 29 -0.72 -31.61 -1.65
CA GLY A 29 -0.42 -32.01 -0.27
C GLY A 29 0.81 -31.43 0.46
N LYS A 30 1.60 -30.51 -0.12
CA LYS A 30 2.57 -29.70 0.63
C LYS A 30 2.52 -28.24 0.19
N SER A 31 1.90 -27.40 1.01
CA SER A 31 1.98 -25.94 0.88
C SER A 31 3.47 -25.54 0.86
N PHE A 32 3.90 -24.89 -0.22
CA PHE A 32 5.27 -24.40 -0.33
C PHE A 32 5.56 -23.43 0.82
N VAL A 33 6.64 -23.67 1.56
CA VAL A 33 7.05 -22.83 2.68
C VAL A 33 8.19 -21.93 2.22
N PHE A 34 7.95 -20.62 2.20
CA PHE A 34 9.02 -19.65 1.99
C PHE A 34 9.82 -19.47 3.28
N ASP A 35 11.01 -20.06 3.33
CA ASP A 35 12.00 -19.80 4.39
C ASP A 35 13.12 -18.94 3.83
N ALA A 36 13.14 -17.66 4.22
CA ALA A 36 14.13 -16.71 3.76
C ALA A 36 15.58 -17.10 4.12
N GLN A 37 15.80 -17.83 5.22
CA GLN A 37 17.13 -18.26 5.64
C GLN A 37 17.69 -19.36 4.74
N VAL A 38 16.82 -20.18 4.17
CA VAL A 38 17.19 -21.26 3.24
C VAL A 38 17.25 -20.73 1.80
N LEU A 39 16.18 -20.08 1.34
CA LEU A 39 16.01 -19.70 -0.07
C LEU A 39 17.02 -18.66 -0.56
N ARG A 40 17.52 -17.78 0.32
CA ARG A 40 18.51 -16.76 -0.04
C ARG A 40 19.83 -17.33 -0.59
N HIS A 41 20.13 -18.60 -0.30
CA HIS A 41 21.35 -19.29 -0.73
C HIS A 41 21.14 -20.17 -1.96
N GLN A 42 19.90 -20.34 -2.44
CA GLN A 42 19.61 -21.20 -3.58
C GLN A 42 19.93 -20.51 -4.91
N THR A 43 20.70 -21.19 -5.76
CA THR A 43 21.12 -20.68 -7.09
C THR A 43 19.99 -20.69 -8.12
N ASN A 44 18.99 -21.56 -7.92
CA ASN A 44 17.75 -21.59 -8.69
C ASN A 44 16.60 -21.25 -7.74
N ILE A 45 15.68 -20.39 -8.19
CA ILE A 45 14.48 -20.05 -7.44
C ILE A 45 13.29 -20.92 -7.88
N PRO A 46 12.35 -21.24 -6.98
CA PRO A 46 11.17 -22.04 -7.34
C PRO A 46 10.30 -21.33 -8.39
N GLN A 47 9.64 -22.11 -9.25
CA GLN A 47 8.86 -21.59 -10.38
C GLN A 47 7.77 -20.59 -9.97
N GLN A 48 7.18 -20.77 -8.77
CA GLN A 48 6.14 -19.89 -8.23
C GLN A 48 6.63 -18.45 -8.01
N PHE A 49 7.95 -18.24 -7.90
CA PHE A 49 8.60 -16.93 -7.72
C PHE A 49 9.10 -16.32 -9.03
N ILE A 50 9.00 -17.04 -10.15
CA ILE A 50 9.41 -16.52 -11.45
C ILE A 50 8.26 -15.68 -12.02
N TRP A 51 8.56 -14.42 -12.31
CA TRP A 51 7.59 -13.46 -12.85
C TRP A 51 7.59 -13.50 -14.40
N PRO A 52 6.44 -13.22 -15.05
CA PRO A 52 6.36 -13.17 -16.51
C PRO A 52 7.31 -12.13 -17.12
N ASP A 53 7.79 -12.38 -18.34
CA ASP A 53 8.79 -11.52 -19.00
C ASP A 53 8.41 -10.04 -19.07
N HIS A 54 7.14 -9.73 -19.32
CA HIS A 54 6.62 -8.36 -19.39
C HIS A 54 6.48 -7.66 -18.03
N GLU A 55 6.57 -8.41 -16.92
CA GLU A 55 6.53 -7.89 -15.53
C GLU A 55 7.89 -7.97 -14.83
N LYS A 56 8.91 -8.54 -15.48
CA LYS A 56 10.24 -8.71 -14.88
C LYS A 56 10.84 -7.38 -14.41
N PRO A 57 11.67 -7.41 -13.36
CA PRO A 57 12.33 -6.22 -12.85
C PRO A 57 13.24 -5.59 -13.90
N ASN A 58 13.21 -4.26 -13.97
CA ASN A 58 14.24 -3.48 -14.63
C ASN A 58 15.24 -3.05 -13.53
N THR A 59 16.40 -3.69 -13.47
CA THR A 59 17.41 -3.39 -12.45
C THR A 59 18.07 -2.02 -12.63
N ASN A 60 17.97 -1.43 -13.83
CA ASN A 60 18.56 -0.14 -14.19
C ASN A 60 17.50 0.92 -14.51
N ALA A 61 16.37 0.89 -13.78
CA ALA A 61 15.32 1.88 -13.92
C ALA A 61 15.86 3.30 -13.65
N PRO A 62 15.65 4.27 -14.56
CA PRO A 62 16.08 5.65 -14.34
C PRO A 62 15.40 6.25 -13.12
N GLU A 63 16.04 7.21 -12.47
CA GLU A 63 15.49 7.85 -11.29
C GLU A 63 14.23 8.66 -11.61
N LEU A 64 13.22 8.55 -10.74
CA LEU A 64 12.08 9.46 -10.71
C LEU A 64 12.47 10.71 -9.92
N GLN A 65 12.37 11.87 -10.55
CA GLN A 65 12.50 13.15 -9.87
C GLN A 65 11.23 13.40 -9.03
N VAL A 66 11.23 12.91 -7.79
CA VAL A 66 10.19 13.15 -6.79
C VAL A 66 10.52 14.43 -6.00
N PRO A 67 9.54 15.32 -5.75
CA PRO A 67 9.82 16.53 -4.99
C PRO A 67 10.16 16.18 -3.54
N LEU A 68 11.18 16.85 -3.00
CA LEU A 68 11.57 16.81 -1.60
C LEU A 68 10.91 17.97 -0.87
N VAL A 69 9.92 17.65 -0.04
CA VAL A 69 9.10 18.64 0.68
C VAL A 69 9.59 18.77 2.10
N ASP A 70 9.99 19.98 2.49
CA ASP A 70 10.34 20.31 3.86
C ASP A 70 9.06 20.53 4.68
N LEU A 71 8.80 19.67 5.66
CA LEU A 71 7.65 19.80 6.55
C LEU A 71 7.94 20.66 7.77
N GLY A 72 9.20 20.95 8.10
CA GLY A 72 9.55 21.68 9.32
C GLY A 72 8.94 23.08 9.34
N ASP A 73 9.12 23.84 8.25
CA ASP A 73 8.57 25.19 8.14
C ASP A 73 7.04 25.18 8.07
N PHE A 74 6.44 24.20 7.39
CA PHE A 74 4.99 24.02 7.35
C PHE A 74 4.42 23.77 8.76
N LEU A 75 5.03 22.83 9.50
CA LEU A 75 4.62 22.48 10.86
C LEU A 75 4.84 23.64 11.85
N SER A 76 5.80 24.52 11.58
CA SER A 76 6.03 25.75 12.37
C SER A 76 4.99 26.86 12.09
N GLY A 77 4.11 26.68 11.11
CA GLY A 77 3.07 27.65 10.75
C GLY A 77 3.53 28.75 9.78
N ASN A 78 4.63 28.55 9.06
CA ASN A 78 5.09 29.51 8.05
C ASN A 78 4.16 29.50 6.82
N PRO A 79 3.45 30.61 6.51
CA PRO A 79 2.46 30.63 5.43
C PRO A 79 3.09 30.52 4.03
N VAL A 80 4.31 31.04 3.83
CA VAL A 80 5.00 30.97 2.53
C VAL A 80 5.44 29.55 2.25
N ALA A 81 6.02 28.88 3.25
CA ALA A 81 6.40 27.48 3.15
C ALA A 81 5.18 26.58 2.93
N ALA A 82 4.06 26.86 3.61
CA ALA A 82 2.83 26.10 3.43
C ALA A 82 2.31 26.18 1.99
N VAL A 83 2.29 27.37 1.37
CA VAL A 83 1.85 27.54 -0.03
C VAL A 83 2.75 26.77 -0.98
N GLU A 84 4.07 26.86 -0.83
CA GLU A 84 5.02 26.17 -1.70
C GLU A 84 4.96 24.64 -1.53
N ALA A 85 4.92 24.16 -0.28
CA ALA A 85 4.76 22.74 0.02
C ALA A 85 3.45 22.18 -0.58
N SER A 86 2.33 22.88 -0.40
CA SER A 86 1.05 22.50 -1.00
C SER A 86 1.13 22.47 -2.53
N ARG A 87 1.76 23.45 -3.17
CA ARG A 87 1.93 23.47 -4.62
C ARG A 87 2.72 22.26 -5.12
N LEU A 88 3.88 21.99 -4.52
CA LEU A 88 4.76 20.86 -4.89
C LEU A 88 4.06 19.50 -4.70
N VAL A 89 3.40 19.32 -3.55
CA VAL A 89 2.62 18.11 -3.25
C VAL A 89 1.49 17.94 -4.27
N GLY A 90 0.74 19.00 -4.56
CA GLY A 90 -0.37 18.95 -5.51
C GLY A 90 0.06 18.59 -6.92
N GLU A 91 1.18 19.13 -7.41
CA GLU A 91 1.76 18.80 -8.72
C GLU A 91 2.21 17.34 -8.80
N ALA A 92 2.95 16.87 -7.79
CA ALA A 92 3.35 15.47 -7.70
C ALA A 92 2.16 14.52 -7.64
N CYS A 93 1.14 14.84 -6.83
CA CYS A 93 -0.02 13.99 -6.66
C CYS A 93 -0.88 13.89 -7.92
N LYS A 94 -1.01 14.96 -8.70
CA LYS A 94 -1.68 14.96 -10.02
C LYS A 94 -0.88 14.17 -11.07
N LYS A 95 0.45 14.22 -11.00
CA LYS A 95 1.33 13.58 -12.00
C LYS A 95 1.51 12.09 -11.74
N HIS A 96 1.91 11.71 -10.52
CA HIS A 96 2.24 10.32 -10.19
C HIS A 96 1.94 9.92 -8.74
N GLY A 97 1.48 10.81 -7.86
CA GLY A 97 1.06 10.39 -6.52
C GLY A 97 2.18 10.14 -5.51
N PHE A 98 3.44 10.48 -5.80
CA PHE A 98 4.59 10.22 -4.91
C PHE A 98 5.35 11.50 -4.58
N PHE A 99 5.80 11.66 -3.34
CA PHE A 99 6.70 12.75 -2.94
C PHE A 99 7.54 12.32 -1.73
N LEU A 100 8.62 13.04 -1.44
CA LEU A 100 9.45 12.82 -0.27
C LEU A 100 9.15 13.91 0.77
N VAL A 101 9.21 13.56 2.05
CA VAL A 101 9.11 14.54 3.15
C VAL A 101 10.33 14.47 4.05
N VAL A 102 10.90 15.62 4.38
CA VAL A 102 12.03 15.81 5.31
C VAL A 102 11.63 16.78 6.42
N ASN A 103 12.44 16.86 7.48
CA ASN A 103 12.16 17.69 8.67
C ASN A 103 10.74 17.41 9.22
N HIS A 104 10.35 16.15 9.16
CA HIS A 104 9.00 15.63 9.44
C HIS A 104 8.65 15.53 10.93
N GLY A 105 9.54 15.96 11.83
CA GLY A 105 9.32 15.96 13.29
C GLY A 105 9.43 14.60 14.00
N VAL A 106 9.40 13.48 13.26
CA VAL A 106 9.62 12.13 13.83
C VAL A 106 11.06 11.96 14.35
N ASP A 107 11.19 11.44 15.58
CA ASP A 107 12.46 11.24 16.25
C ASP A 107 13.35 10.20 15.52
N LYS A 108 14.60 10.57 15.23
CA LYS A 108 15.56 9.72 14.50
C LYS A 108 15.95 8.46 15.28
N THR A 109 16.01 8.52 16.61
CA THR A 109 16.28 7.37 17.47
C THR A 109 15.12 6.37 17.45
N LEU A 110 13.87 6.86 17.43
CA LEU A 110 12.70 6.01 17.26
C LEU A 110 12.69 5.28 15.91
N ILE A 111 13.01 5.99 14.83
CA ILE A 111 13.18 5.39 13.49
C ILE A 111 14.28 4.31 13.52
N ALA A 112 15.43 4.61 14.13
CA ALA A 112 16.54 3.67 14.23
C ALA A 112 16.18 2.42 15.04
N HIS A 113 15.48 2.58 16.18
CA HIS A 113 15.00 1.46 16.98
C HIS A 113 13.99 0.60 16.21
N ALA A 114 13.03 1.22 15.51
CA ALA A 114 12.08 0.48 14.68
C ALA A 114 12.80 -0.39 13.64
N HIS A 115 13.77 0.16 12.89
CA HIS A 115 14.59 -0.62 11.95
C HIS A 115 15.41 -1.72 12.61
N ASN A 116 15.97 -1.48 13.80
CA ASN A 116 16.70 -2.51 14.54
C ASN A 116 15.80 -3.71 14.89
N TYR A 117 14.55 -3.45 15.31
CA TYR A 117 13.59 -4.51 15.59
C TYR A 117 13.11 -5.26 14.35
N VAL A 118 13.12 -4.64 13.16
CA VAL A 118 12.93 -5.38 11.90
C VAL A 118 13.99 -6.48 11.78
N ASP A 119 15.26 -6.14 12.00
CA ASP A 119 16.34 -7.13 11.94
C ASP A 119 16.17 -8.21 13.01
N THR A 120 15.85 -7.83 14.24
CA THR A 120 15.63 -8.77 15.34
C THR A 120 14.53 -9.78 14.98
N PHE A 121 13.37 -9.33 14.50
CA PHE A 121 12.26 -10.23 14.17
C PHE A 121 12.58 -11.14 12.98
N PHE A 122 13.06 -10.61 11.86
CA PHE A 122 13.22 -11.43 10.64
C PHE A 122 14.42 -12.39 10.68
N LYS A 123 15.38 -12.17 11.59
CA LYS A 123 16.49 -13.11 11.89
C LYS A 123 16.07 -14.31 12.73
N LEU A 124 14.91 -14.29 13.37
CA LEU A 124 14.43 -15.43 14.15
C LEU A 124 14.21 -16.67 13.28
N PRO A 125 14.34 -17.88 13.86
CA PRO A 125 13.93 -19.11 13.21
C PRO A 125 12.48 -19.01 12.70
N LEU A 126 12.17 -19.68 11.59
CA LEU A 126 10.84 -19.63 10.98
C LEU A 126 9.73 -20.01 11.97
N SER A 127 9.95 -21.03 12.81
CA SER A 127 9.01 -21.48 13.83
C SER A 127 8.63 -20.38 14.84
N GLU A 128 9.59 -19.51 15.18
CA GLU A 128 9.37 -18.39 16.10
C GLU A 128 8.59 -17.28 15.41
N LYS A 129 8.93 -16.94 14.15
CA LYS A 129 8.15 -15.96 13.36
C LYS A 129 6.70 -16.42 13.14
N GLN A 130 6.48 -17.72 13.01
CA GLN A 130 5.16 -18.33 12.86
C GLN A 130 4.28 -18.24 14.12
N LYS A 131 4.82 -17.91 15.29
CA LYS A 131 3.98 -17.55 16.45
C LYS A 131 3.09 -16.35 16.14
N ALA A 132 3.58 -15.39 15.35
CA ALA A 132 2.81 -14.26 14.83
C ALA A 132 2.06 -14.53 13.52
N GLN A 133 1.95 -15.79 13.06
CA GLN A 133 1.39 -16.13 11.75
C GLN A 133 0.02 -15.47 11.49
N ARG A 134 -0.10 -14.83 10.33
CA ARG A 134 -1.34 -14.29 9.76
C ARG A 134 -2.29 -15.45 9.47
N LYS A 135 -3.51 -15.37 10.00
CA LYS A 135 -4.56 -16.36 9.74
C LYS A 135 -5.27 -16.08 8.42
N ILE A 136 -5.90 -17.10 7.87
CA ILE A 136 -6.73 -16.99 6.66
C ILE A 136 -7.87 -15.99 6.93
N GLY A 137 -8.06 -15.03 6.02
CA GLY A 137 -9.08 -14.00 6.13
C GLY A 137 -8.69 -12.76 6.94
N GLU A 138 -7.63 -12.83 7.75
CA GLU A 138 -7.10 -11.65 8.46
C GLU A 138 -6.17 -10.84 7.55
N SER A 139 -5.92 -9.57 7.88
CA SER A 139 -4.97 -8.67 7.19
C SER A 139 -3.63 -8.50 7.91
N CYS A 140 -3.58 -8.87 9.20
CA CYS A 140 -2.43 -8.71 10.10
C CYS A 140 -1.76 -10.05 10.43
N GLY A 141 -0.55 -9.98 10.96
CA GLY A 141 0.33 -11.09 11.29
C GLY A 141 1.50 -11.25 10.32
N TYR A 142 2.33 -12.25 10.62
CA TYR A 142 3.47 -12.68 9.82
C TYR A 142 2.99 -13.45 8.57
N ALA A 143 3.57 -13.13 7.42
CA ALA A 143 3.36 -13.86 6.17
C ALA A 143 4.70 -14.07 5.45
N SER A 144 4.96 -15.31 5.07
CA SER A 144 6.10 -15.70 4.25
C SER A 144 5.65 -15.78 2.78
N SER A 145 5.96 -14.74 1.99
CA SER A 145 5.63 -14.66 0.57
C SER A 145 4.13 -14.82 0.21
N PHE A 146 3.22 -14.71 1.19
CA PHE A 146 1.79 -14.98 0.99
C PHE A 146 1.51 -16.35 0.36
N THR A 147 2.36 -17.35 0.65
CA THR A 147 2.13 -18.74 0.21
C THR A 147 0.76 -19.21 0.71
N GLY A 148 -0.01 -19.87 -0.16
CA GLY A 148 -1.38 -20.29 0.14
C GLY A 148 -2.47 -19.28 -0.22
N ARG A 149 -2.13 -18.01 -0.52
CA ARG A 149 -3.07 -17.05 -1.13
C ARG A 149 -2.97 -17.01 -2.65
N PHE A 150 -1.78 -17.22 -3.19
CA PHE A 150 -1.50 -17.23 -4.63
C PHE A 150 -0.74 -18.50 -5.02
N SER A 151 -1.00 -19.00 -6.24
CA SER A 151 -0.35 -20.16 -6.85
C SER A 151 0.94 -19.80 -7.59
N SER A 152 1.03 -18.58 -8.12
CA SER A 152 2.12 -18.07 -8.94
C SER A 152 2.35 -16.56 -8.69
N LYS A 153 3.43 -16.01 -9.26
CA LYS A 153 3.87 -14.61 -9.04
C LYS A 153 4.01 -14.28 -7.55
N LEU A 154 4.61 -15.21 -6.82
CA LEU A 154 4.85 -15.05 -5.39
C LEU A 154 5.92 -13.98 -5.13
N PRO A 155 5.68 -13.06 -4.18
CA PRO A 155 6.62 -12.02 -3.83
C PRO A 155 7.83 -12.56 -3.06
N TRP A 156 9.05 -12.20 -3.44
CA TRP A 156 10.29 -12.57 -2.74
C TRP A 156 10.49 -11.74 -1.46
N LYS A 157 9.61 -11.91 -0.48
CA LYS A 157 9.66 -11.18 0.80
C LYS A 157 8.96 -11.91 1.94
N GLU A 158 9.33 -11.50 3.15
CA GLU A 158 8.56 -11.74 4.37
C GLU A 158 7.93 -10.43 4.83
N THR A 159 6.76 -10.51 5.47
CA THR A 159 6.10 -9.35 6.06
C THR A 159 5.56 -9.65 7.44
N LEU A 160 5.56 -8.64 8.31
CA LEU A 160 4.82 -8.64 9.57
C LEU A 160 3.93 -7.40 9.56
N SER A 161 2.61 -7.60 9.62
CA SER A 161 1.64 -6.48 9.65
C SER A 161 0.86 -6.47 10.96
N PHE A 162 0.54 -5.30 11.48
CA PHE A 162 -0.29 -5.15 12.67
C PHE A 162 -1.12 -3.87 12.59
N ARG A 163 -2.25 -3.87 13.28
CA ARG A 163 -3.24 -2.81 13.25
C ARG A 163 -2.86 -1.73 14.26
N TYR A 164 -3.05 -0.48 13.88
CA TYR A 164 -2.98 0.68 14.77
C TYR A 164 -4.33 1.40 14.77
N LYS A 165 -4.80 1.83 15.94
CA LYS A 165 -6.02 2.64 16.07
C LYS A 165 -5.72 3.91 16.86
N ALA A 166 -6.04 5.06 16.28
CA ALA A 166 -5.81 6.35 16.92
C ALA A 166 -6.83 6.67 18.05
N GLU A 167 -8.08 6.19 17.95
CA GLU A 167 -9.12 6.40 18.98
C GLU A 167 -8.72 5.78 20.33
N GLU A 168 -7.89 4.75 20.29
CA GLU A 168 -7.36 4.07 21.46
C GLU A 168 -5.93 4.53 21.76
N SER A 169 -5.55 5.79 21.51
CA SER A 169 -4.15 6.25 21.72
C SER A 169 -3.64 6.15 23.17
N SER A 170 -4.53 5.90 24.14
CA SER A 170 -4.14 5.54 25.51
C SER A 170 -4.03 4.02 25.74
N SER A 171 -4.47 3.19 24.79
CA SER A 171 -4.33 1.74 24.80
C SER A 171 -3.00 1.35 24.15
N LYS A 172 -2.20 0.59 24.89
CA LYS A 172 -0.95 -0.01 24.39
C LYS A 172 -1.26 -1.27 23.58
N HIS A 173 -2.23 -1.21 22.68
CA HIS A 173 -2.78 -2.39 22.00
C HIS A 173 -1.76 -3.09 21.10
N ILE A 174 -0.76 -2.38 20.56
CA ILE A 174 0.34 -3.02 19.80
C ILE A 174 1.28 -3.77 20.75
N GLU A 175 1.61 -3.18 21.89
CA GLU A 175 2.39 -3.83 22.97
C GLU A 175 1.69 -5.11 23.44
N GLU A 176 0.41 -5.00 23.80
CA GLU A 176 -0.42 -6.14 24.21
C GLU A 176 -0.53 -7.21 23.12
N TYR A 177 -0.69 -6.80 21.86
CA TYR A 177 -0.72 -7.72 20.73
C TYR A 177 0.56 -8.56 20.65
N PHE A 178 1.72 -7.92 20.73
CA PHE A 178 3.00 -8.62 20.64
C PHE A 178 3.32 -9.44 21.89
N HIS A 179 3.06 -8.91 23.09
CA HIS A 179 3.17 -9.66 24.34
C HIS A 179 2.33 -10.94 24.30
N ASN A 180 1.05 -10.83 23.93
CA ASN A 180 0.14 -11.98 23.90
C ASN A 180 0.50 -13.01 22.82
N ARG A 181 1.07 -12.57 21.69
CA ARG A 181 1.36 -13.44 20.55
C ARG A 181 2.75 -14.08 20.62
N MET A 182 3.72 -13.37 21.17
CA MET A 182 5.14 -13.72 21.10
C MET A 182 5.80 -13.88 22.49
N GLY A 183 5.18 -13.40 23.57
CA GLY A 183 5.67 -13.48 24.95
C GLY A 183 6.31 -12.18 25.46
N GLU A 184 6.73 -12.18 26.72
CA GLU A 184 7.32 -11.03 27.43
C GLU A 184 8.53 -10.42 26.71
N ASP A 185 9.37 -11.24 26.09
CA ASP A 185 10.57 -10.80 25.35
C ASP A 185 10.25 -9.86 24.17
N PHE A 186 8.97 -9.79 23.77
CA PHE A 186 8.46 -8.93 22.70
C PHE A 186 7.70 -7.69 23.19
N ALA A 187 7.63 -7.46 24.50
CA ALA A 187 6.99 -6.27 25.05
C ALA A 187 7.65 -4.98 24.53
N GLU A 188 8.98 -4.87 24.61
CA GLU A 188 9.73 -3.70 24.13
C GLU A 188 9.60 -3.49 22.61
N PHE A 189 9.60 -4.59 21.84
CA PHE A 189 9.28 -4.55 20.40
C PHE A 189 7.93 -3.90 20.17
N GLY A 190 6.91 -4.34 20.92
CA GLY A 190 5.56 -3.81 20.83
C GLY A 190 5.45 -2.35 21.25
N THR A 191 6.14 -1.93 22.31
CA THR A 191 6.21 -0.53 22.75
C THR A 191 6.83 0.37 21.68
N VAL A 192 7.98 -0.01 21.10
CA VAL A 192 8.62 0.80 20.05
C VAL A 192 7.72 0.97 18.83
N TYR A 193 7.00 -0.07 18.43
CA TYR A 193 6.06 0.02 17.31
C TYR A 193 4.76 0.74 17.65
N GLN A 194 4.33 0.74 18.91
CA GLN A 194 3.25 1.60 19.40
C GLN A 194 3.66 3.08 19.18
N ASP A 195 4.80 3.49 19.74
CA ASP A 195 5.32 4.86 19.64
C ASP A 195 5.55 5.27 18.17
N TYR A 196 6.10 4.36 17.36
CA TYR A 196 6.31 4.61 15.94
C TYR A 196 4.99 4.82 15.19
N CYS A 197 3.96 4.01 15.47
CA CYS A 197 2.66 4.18 14.82
C CYS A 197 1.95 5.47 15.25
N GLU A 198 2.10 5.90 16.51
CA GLU A 198 1.60 7.19 16.99
C GLU A 198 2.28 8.36 16.28
N ALA A 199 3.60 8.29 16.10
CA ALA A 199 4.35 9.27 15.32
C ALA A 199 3.92 9.30 13.85
N MET A 200 3.72 8.13 13.23
CA MET A 200 3.22 8.03 11.84
C MET A 200 1.80 8.55 11.69
N SER A 201 0.92 8.24 12.64
CA SER A 201 -0.45 8.78 12.71
C SER A 201 -0.40 10.30 12.75
N THR A 202 0.39 10.90 13.65
CA THR A 202 0.57 12.35 13.77
C THR A 202 1.10 12.98 12.48
N LEU A 203 2.17 12.40 11.91
CA LEU A 203 2.75 12.86 10.64
C LEU A 203 1.72 12.81 9.50
N SER A 204 0.93 11.74 9.44
CA SER A 204 -0.09 11.56 8.40
C SER A 204 -1.17 12.64 8.45
N LEU A 205 -1.54 13.12 9.65
CA LEU A 205 -2.51 14.19 9.82
C LEU A 205 -1.97 15.53 9.30
N GLY A 206 -0.68 15.82 9.54
CA GLY A 206 -0.02 16.99 8.95
C GLY A 206 0.06 16.93 7.42
N ILE A 207 0.32 15.73 6.86
CA ILE A 207 0.30 15.53 5.40
C ILE A 207 -1.13 15.71 4.85
N MET A 208 -2.16 15.26 5.57
CA MET A 208 -3.56 15.44 5.17
C MET A 208 -3.98 16.91 5.13
N GLU A 209 -3.45 17.76 6.02
CA GLU A 209 -3.63 19.21 5.95
C GLU A 209 -3.04 19.79 4.65
N LEU A 210 -1.81 19.40 4.29
CA LEU A 210 -1.18 19.83 3.03
C LEU A 210 -1.94 19.38 1.79
N LEU A 211 -2.44 18.14 1.79
CA LEU A 211 -3.27 17.60 0.72
C LEU A 211 -4.61 18.35 0.61
N GLY A 212 -5.21 18.74 1.74
CA GLY A 212 -6.41 19.58 1.75
C GLY A 212 -6.17 20.94 1.11
N MET A 213 -5.15 21.65 1.59
CA MET A 213 -4.77 22.97 1.07
C MET A 213 -4.44 22.94 -0.44
N SER A 214 -3.73 21.90 -0.90
CA SER A 214 -3.34 21.76 -2.30
C SER A 214 -4.48 21.38 -3.26
N LEU A 215 -5.59 20.85 -2.72
CA LEU A 215 -6.84 20.61 -3.44
C LEU A 215 -7.80 21.81 -3.39
N GLY A 216 -7.45 22.86 -2.63
CA GLY A 216 -8.35 24.01 -2.42
C GLY A 216 -9.52 23.70 -1.49
N VAL A 217 -9.42 22.65 -0.68
CA VAL A 217 -10.38 22.34 0.39
C VAL A 217 -9.86 22.85 1.73
N SER A 218 -10.72 22.90 2.74
CA SER A 218 -10.30 23.34 4.08
C SER A 218 -9.11 22.53 4.58
N ARG A 219 -8.15 23.20 5.21
CA ARG A 219 -6.94 22.59 5.77
C ARG A 219 -7.29 21.43 6.71
N GLU A 220 -8.34 21.61 7.50
CA GLU A 220 -8.76 20.65 8.52
C GLU A 220 -9.60 19.50 7.94
N HIS A 221 -10.10 19.60 6.70
CA HIS A 221 -11.09 18.66 6.17
C HIS A 221 -10.61 17.20 6.20
N PHE A 222 -9.49 16.91 5.54
CA PHE A 222 -8.96 15.54 5.52
C PHE A 222 -8.32 15.17 6.86
N ARG A 223 -7.76 16.15 7.58
CA ARG A 223 -7.24 15.92 8.93
C ARG A 223 -8.33 15.35 9.85
N GLU A 224 -9.51 15.98 9.88
CA GLU A 224 -10.64 15.55 10.69
C GLU A 224 -11.24 14.23 10.19
N PHE A 225 -11.17 13.97 8.89
CA PHE A 225 -11.58 12.68 8.34
C PHE A 225 -10.72 11.51 8.85
N PHE A 226 -9.42 11.74 9.07
CA PHE A 226 -8.44 10.73 9.46
C PHE A 226 -7.98 10.79 10.93
N ASN A 227 -8.52 11.68 11.76
CA ASN A 227 -8.10 11.87 13.16
C ASN A 227 -8.24 10.60 14.02
N GLU A 228 -9.25 9.78 13.73
CA GLU A 228 -9.54 8.49 14.38
C GLU A 228 -9.15 7.31 13.47
N ASN A 229 -8.02 7.43 12.76
CA ASN A 229 -7.62 6.44 11.77
C ASN A 229 -7.47 5.02 12.35
N ASP A 230 -7.76 4.06 11.48
CA ASP A 230 -7.71 2.63 11.74
C ASP A 230 -6.73 1.98 10.75
N SER A 231 -5.46 2.24 11.02
CA SER A 231 -4.35 2.09 10.08
C SER A 231 -3.62 0.75 10.23
N ILE A 232 -2.73 0.47 9.30
CA ILE A 232 -1.94 -0.76 9.29
C ILE A 232 -0.47 -0.41 9.19
N MET A 233 0.32 -0.92 10.12
CA MET A 233 1.78 -0.92 10.01
C MET A 233 2.24 -2.22 9.38
N ARG A 234 3.22 -2.14 8.48
CA ARG A 234 3.85 -3.31 7.85
C ARG A 234 5.36 -3.17 7.81
N LEU A 235 6.01 -4.19 8.35
CA LEU A 235 7.43 -4.41 8.20
C LEU A 235 7.64 -5.31 6.99
N ASN A 236 8.50 -4.90 6.06
CA ASN A 236 8.86 -5.69 4.89
C ASN A 236 10.33 -6.07 4.97
N TYR A 237 10.62 -7.36 4.76
CA TYR A 237 11.98 -7.88 4.67
C TYR A 237 12.15 -8.64 3.35
N TYR A 238 13.13 -8.20 2.57
CA TYR A 238 13.43 -8.75 1.25
C TYR A 238 14.80 -9.43 1.33
N PRO A 239 14.86 -10.76 1.49
CA PRO A 239 16.13 -11.46 1.53
C PRO A 239 16.85 -11.36 0.17
N PRO A 240 18.19 -11.48 0.15
CA PRO A 240 18.93 -11.58 -1.11
C PRO A 240 18.39 -12.71 -1.99
N CYS A 241 18.36 -12.48 -3.30
CA CYS A 241 17.91 -13.44 -4.30
C CYS A 241 19.03 -13.69 -5.30
N GLN A 242 19.40 -14.96 -5.56
CA GLN A 242 20.45 -15.29 -6.53
C GLN A 242 20.00 -15.12 -8.00
N LYS A 243 18.70 -14.90 -8.24
CA LYS A 243 18.09 -14.63 -9.55
C LYS A 243 17.20 -13.38 -9.48
N PRO A 244 17.75 -12.21 -9.10
CA PRO A 244 16.97 -11.01 -8.84
C PRO A 244 16.30 -10.45 -10.10
N ASP A 245 16.76 -10.86 -11.29
CA ASP A 245 16.20 -10.55 -12.61
C ASP A 245 14.93 -11.35 -12.96
N LEU A 246 14.63 -12.41 -12.21
CA LEU A 246 13.48 -13.29 -12.45
C LEU A 246 12.33 -13.08 -11.46
N THR A 247 12.53 -12.34 -10.39
CA THR A 247 11.54 -12.20 -9.31
C THR A 247 11.37 -10.77 -8.83
N LEU A 248 10.25 -10.51 -8.16
CA LEU A 248 9.98 -9.24 -7.49
C LEU A 248 9.76 -9.46 -6.00
N GLY A 249 10.28 -8.54 -5.20
CA GLY A 249 10.01 -8.50 -3.77
C GLY A 249 8.56 -8.16 -3.50
N THR A 250 8.01 -7.19 -4.23
CA THR A 250 6.58 -6.90 -4.30
C THR A 250 6.22 -6.65 -5.76
N GLY A 251 5.14 -7.27 -6.23
CA GLY A 251 4.64 -7.07 -7.58
C GLY A 251 4.16 -5.65 -7.89
N PRO A 252 3.90 -5.34 -9.17
CA PRO A 252 3.16 -4.15 -9.55
C PRO A 252 1.78 -4.15 -8.87
N HIS A 253 1.47 -3.08 -8.14
CA HIS A 253 0.18 -2.86 -7.50
C HIS A 253 -0.05 -1.37 -7.22
N CYS A 254 -1.30 -1.01 -6.98
CA CYS A 254 -1.68 0.23 -6.33
C CYS A 254 -2.05 -0.06 -4.88
N ASP A 255 -1.83 0.90 -3.99
CA ASP A 255 -2.21 0.76 -2.59
C ASP A 255 -3.72 1.02 -2.45
N PRO A 256 -4.52 0.06 -1.93
CA PRO A 256 -5.95 0.31 -1.72
C PRO A 256 -6.24 1.38 -0.64
N THR A 257 -5.27 1.65 0.23
CA THR A 257 -5.39 2.54 1.39
C THR A 257 -5.44 4.01 0.97
N SER A 258 -5.50 4.95 1.92
CA SER A 258 -5.57 6.38 1.59
C SER A 258 -4.20 6.97 1.29
N LEU A 259 -3.26 6.76 2.20
CA LEU A 259 -1.91 7.30 2.14
C LEU A 259 -0.95 6.23 2.65
N THR A 260 0.20 6.10 2.02
CA THR A 260 1.30 5.28 2.52
C THR A 260 2.45 6.19 2.90
N ILE A 261 2.97 6.01 4.12
CA ILE A 261 4.21 6.64 4.60
C ILE A 261 5.25 5.53 4.74
N LEU A 262 6.27 5.58 3.90
CA LEU A 262 7.29 4.54 3.76
C LEU A 262 8.66 5.07 4.18
N HIS A 263 9.27 4.43 5.19
CA HIS A 263 10.68 4.59 5.46
C HIS A 263 11.48 3.45 4.81
N GLN A 264 12.53 3.81 4.08
CA GLN A 264 13.42 2.86 3.42
C GLN A 264 14.73 2.70 4.19
N ASP A 265 15.40 1.57 4.00
CA ASP A 265 16.84 1.46 4.27
C ASP A 265 17.67 2.04 3.11
N GLN A 266 18.99 1.87 3.17
CA GLN A 266 19.92 2.37 2.15
C GLN A 266 20.04 1.50 0.89
N VAL A 267 19.29 0.38 0.78
CA VAL A 267 19.49 -0.59 -0.31
C VAL A 267 18.73 -0.20 -1.58
N GLY A 268 17.61 0.53 -1.44
CA GLY A 268 16.78 0.92 -2.58
C GLY A 268 15.94 -0.22 -3.13
N GLY A 269 15.29 -0.01 -4.27
CA GLY A 269 14.48 -1.02 -4.94
C GLY A 269 12.99 -0.70 -5.07
N LEU A 270 12.52 0.42 -4.51
CA LEU A 270 11.20 0.95 -4.83
C LEU A 270 11.20 1.46 -6.28
N GLN A 271 10.22 1.04 -7.06
CA GLN A 271 10.00 1.52 -8.42
C GLN A 271 8.54 1.92 -8.64
N VAL A 272 8.33 3.02 -9.36
CA VAL A 272 7.02 3.58 -9.69
C VAL A 272 6.89 3.64 -11.20
N LEU A 273 5.72 3.28 -11.74
CA LEU A 273 5.42 3.39 -13.16
C LEU A 273 4.94 4.82 -13.46
N VAL A 274 5.71 5.56 -14.25
CA VAL A 274 5.36 6.92 -14.69
C VAL A 274 5.57 7.01 -16.20
N ASP A 275 4.58 7.50 -16.93
CA ASP A 275 4.63 7.61 -18.40
C ASP A 275 4.98 6.28 -19.10
N ASN A 276 4.43 5.16 -18.59
CA ASN A 276 4.69 3.78 -19.02
C ASN A 276 6.15 3.31 -18.85
N GLU A 277 6.95 4.01 -18.06
CA GLU A 277 8.33 3.65 -17.74
C GLU A 277 8.49 3.40 -16.24
N TRP A 278 9.13 2.29 -15.87
CA TRP A 278 9.49 2.03 -14.48
C TRP A 278 10.65 2.93 -14.07
N ARG A 279 10.44 3.73 -13.03
CA ARG A 279 11.44 4.65 -12.48
C ARG A 279 11.74 4.35 -11.03
N SER A 280 13.00 4.47 -10.63
CA SER A 280 13.46 4.20 -9.26
C SER A 280 13.27 5.42 -8.35
N ILE A 281 12.95 5.19 -7.08
CA ILE A 281 13.07 6.21 -6.03
C ILE A 281 14.29 5.86 -5.19
N ASN A 282 15.29 6.75 -5.21
CA ASN A 282 16.53 6.55 -4.47
C ASN A 282 16.27 6.66 -2.95
N PRO A 283 16.92 5.80 -2.14
CA PRO A 283 16.88 5.92 -0.69
C PRO A 283 17.32 7.29 -0.19
N ASN A 284 16.58 7.81 0.77
CA ASN A 284 17.00 8.90 1.63
C ASN A 284 16.61 8.54 3.06
N PHE A 285 17.59 8.38 3.96
CA PHE A 285 17.33 7.95 5.34
C PHE A 285 16.69 9.05 6.19
N ASP A 286 16.87 10.31 5.81
CA ASP A 286 16.31 11.45 6.52
C ASP A 286 14.91 11.82 6.00
N ALA A 287 14.35 11.01 5.10
CA ALA A 287 13.06 11.25 4.46
C ALA A 287 12.12 10.05 4.52
N PHE A 288 10.83 10.35 4.51
CA PHE A 288 9.81 9.36 4.18
C PHE A 288 9.39 9.52 2.73
N VAL A 289 9.17 8.40 2.04
CA VAL A 289 8.42 8.39 0.79
C VAL A 289 6.94 8.36 1.14
N VAL A 290 6.17 9.26 0.54
CA VAL A 290 4.73 9.33 0.70
C VAL A 290 4.07 9.03 -0.62
N ASN A 291 3.05 8.17 -0.63
CA ASN A 291 2.23 7.95 -1.81
C ASN A 291 0.73 7.92 -1.57
N ILE A 292 -0.01 8.41 -2.57
CA ILE A 292 -1.47 8.40 -2.64
C ILE A 292 -1.93 6.97 -3.00
N GLY A 293 -2.94 6.49 -2.28
CA GLY A 293 -3.62 5.23 -2.60
C GLY A 293 -5.04 5.44 -3.12
N ASP A 294 -5.69 4.33 -3.49
CA ASP A 294 -6.98 4.31 -4.17
C ASP A 294 -8.08 4.99 -3.34
N THR A 295 -8.07 4.84 -2.02
CA THR A 295 -9.08 5.48 -1.16
C THR A 295 -8.97 7.00 -1.23
N PHE A 296 -7.76 7.56 -1.27
CA PHE A 296 -7.59 9.02 -1.40
C PHE A 296 -7.76 9.51 -2.84
N MET A 297 -7.46 8.68 -3.83
CA MET A 297 -7.86 8.94 -5.22
C MET A 297 -9.39 9.10 -5.32
N ALA A 298 -10.17 8.25 -4.63
CA ALA A 298 -11.62 8.41 -4.57
C ALA A 298 -12.04 9.69 -3.83
N LEU A 299 -11.44 10.01 -2.67
CA LEU A 299 -11.70 11.26 -1.92
C LEU A 299 -11.34 12.54 -2.69
N SER A 300 -10.36 12.48 -3.58
CA SER A 300 -9.99 13.60 -4.44
C SER A 300 -10.78 13.62 -5.76
N ASN A 301 -11.82 12.78 -5.89
CA ASN A 301 -12.61 12.60 -7.12
C ASN A 301 -11.72 12.36 -8.36
N GLY A 302 -10.63 11.61 -8.21
CA GLY A 302 -9.72 11.24 -9.29
C GLY A 302 -8.67 12.30 -9.65
N ILE A 303 -8.65 13.45 -8.95
CA ILE A 303 -7.67 14.52 -9.18
C ILE A 303 -6.25 14.04 -8.86
N TYR A 304 -6.06 13.31 -7.77
CA TYR A 304 -4.78 12.71 -7.40
C TYR A 304 -4.71 11.25 -7.81
N ARG A 305 -3.50 10.83 -8.21
CA ARG A 305 -3.27 9.50 -8.79
C ARG A 305 -2.76 8.52 -7.76
N SER A 306 -3.44 7.41 -7.62
CA SER A 306 -2.87 6.18 -7.07
C SER A 306 -2.07 5.49 -8.19
N CYS A 307 -0.76 5.36 -8.02
CA CYS A 307 0.12 4.86 -9.08
C CYS A 307 0.65 3.45 -8.84
N LEU A 308 0.81 2.72 -9.94
CA LEU A 308 1.40 1.40 -9.94
C LEU A 308 2.85 1.48 -9.48
N HIS A 309 3.18 0.71 -8.46
CA HIS A 309 4.53 0.63 -7.93
C HIS A 309 4.87 -0.81 -7.57
N ARG A 310 6.17 -1.10 -7.46
CA ARG A 310 6.72 -2.42 -7.15
C ARG A 310 7.99 -2.31 -6.31
N ALA A 311 8.43 -3.43 -5.76
CA ALA A 311 9.72 -3.54 -5.08
C ALA A 311 10.58 -4.60 -5.76
N VAL A 312 11.72 -4.20 -6.30
CA VAL A 312 12.73 -5.13 -6.84
C VAL A 312 13.65 -5.65 -5.74
N VAL A 313 14.28 -6.79 -5.98
CA VAL A 313 15.26 -7.41 -5.07
C VAL A 313 16.66 -7.39 -5.68
N ASN A 314 17.66 -7.73 -4.88
CA ASN A 314 19.05 -7.83 -5.30
C ASN A 314 19.69 -9.12 -4.74
N SER A 315 20.90 -9.44 -5.17
CA SER A 315 21.61 -10.68 -4.79
C SER A 315 22.57 -10.54 -3.62
N GLN A 316 22.77 -9.34 -3.09
CA GLN A 316 23.86 -9.04 -2.16
C GLN A 316 23.35 -8.76 -0.74
N THR A 317 22.47 -7.78 -0.59
CA THR A 317 22.10 -7.19 0.69
C THR A 317 20.59 -7.29 0.90
N PRO A 318 20.13 -7.77 2.07
CA PRO A 318 18.71 -7.73 2.39
C PRO A 318 18.20 -6.29 2.38
N ARG A 319 17.05 -6.06 1.75
CA ARG A 319 16.35 -4.77 1.80
C ARG A 319 15.28 -4.81 2.88
N LYS A 320 15.05 -3.70 3.57
CA LYS A 320 14.01 -3.50 4.59
C LYS A 320 13.23 -2.23 4.32
N SER A 321 11.94 -2.25 4.67
CA SER A 321 11.15 -1.02 4.70
C SER A 321 9.99 -1.09 5.68
N LEU A 322 9.71 0.05 6.29
CA LEU A 322 8.63 0.30 7.24
C LEU A 322 7.51 1.06 6.51
N ALA A 323 6.34 0.46 6.36
CA ALA A 323 5.21 1.08 5.67
C ALA A 323 4.04 1.28 6.65
N PHE A 324 3.67 2.53 6.89
CA PHE A 324 2.44 2.88 7.59
C PHE A 324 1.37 3.23 6.55
N PHE A 325 0.31 2.42 6.51
CA PHE A 325 -0.82 2.62 5.63
C PHE A 325 -1.95 3.31 6.40
N LEU A 326 -2.18 4.58 6.10
CA LEU A 326 -3.27 5.36 6.67
C LEU A 326 -4.60 4.92 6.05
N CYS A 327 -5.54 4.56 6.92
CA CYS A 327 -6.90 4.19 6.54
C CYS A 327 -7.90 4.98 7.41
N PRO A 328 -9.09 5.33 6.90
CA PRO A 328 -10.09 6.00 7.73
C PRO A 328 -10.68 5.03 8.76
N LYS A 329 -11.36 5.59 9.78
CA LYS A 329 -12.19 4.80 10.70
C LYS A 329 -13.20 3.99 9.89
N ASN A 330 -13.48 2.75 10.34
CA ASN A 330 -14.23 1.77 9.55
C ASN A 330 -15.64 2.20 9.11
N ASP A 331 -16.28 3.09 9.87
CA ASP A 331 -17.63 3.60 9.64
C ASP A 331 -17.67 4.92 8.86
N LYS A 332 -16.51 5.56 8.60
CA LYS A 332 -16.43 6.79 7.82
C LYS A 332 -16.75 6.48 6.35
N MET A 333 -17.66 7.27 5.78
CA MET A 333 -18.01 7.20 4.38
C MET A 333 -16.95 7.90 3.53
N VAL A 334 -16.35 7.18 2.59
CA VAL A 334 -15.43 7.73 1.59
C VAL A 334 -16.25 8.44 0.53
N THR A 335 -16.23 9.77 0.58
CA THR A 335 -16.96 10.64 -0.35
C THR A 335 -16.13 11.91 -0.60
N PRO A 336 -15.88 12.33 -1.86
CA PRO A 336 -15.20 13.58 -2.13
C PRO A 336 -15.93 14.80 -1.55
N PRO A 337 -15.17 15.78 -1.05
CA PRO A 337 -15.69 17.09 -0.67
C PRO A 337 -16.46 17.74 -1.82
N HIS A 338 -17.51 18.51 -1.50
CA HIS A 338 -18.33 19.18 -2.49
C HIS A 338 -17.55 20.18 -3.36
N GLU A 339 -16.47 20.76 -2.81
CA GLU A 339 -15.57 21.67 -3.53
C GLU A 339 -14.83 20.99 -4.69
N LEU A 340 -14.73 19.66 -4.68
CA LEU A 340 -14.05 18.88 -5.71
C LEU A 340 -15.01 18.28 -6.75
N VAL A 341 -16.32 18.53 -6.62
CA VAL A 341 -17.35 17.99 -7.51
C VAL A 341 -18.23 19.12 -8.03
N ASP A 342 -18.18 19.33 -9.34
CA ASP A 342 -19.00 20.33 -10.02
C ASP A 342 -19.41 19.86 -11.43
N THR A 343 -20.02 20.74 -12.21
CA THR A 343 -20.44 20.45 -13.59
C THR A 343 -19.29 20.17 -14.56
N CYS A 344 -18.09 20.65 -14.27
CA CYS A 344 -16.87 20.44 -15.05
C CYS A 344 -16.08 19.21 -14.57
N ASN A 345 -16.18 18.87 -13.28
CA ASN A 345 -15.61 17.68 -12.66
C ASN A 345 -16.71 16.86 -11.97
N PRO A 346 -17.56 16.13 -12.74
CA PRO A 346 -18.65 15.37 -12.16
C PRO A 346 -18.14 14.24 -11.27
N ARG A 347 -19.01 13.74 -10.41
CA ARG A 347 -18.70 12.64 -9.48
C ARG A 347 -18.30 11.38 -10.24
N ILE A 348 -17.12 10.82 -9.93
CA ILE A 348 -16.55 9.64 -10.62
C ILE A 348 -16.81 8.34 -9.85
N TYR A 349 -16.69 8.37 -8.52
CA TYR A 349 -16.75 7.18 -7.67
C TYR A 349 -18.00 7.14 -6.79
N PRO A 350 -18.58 5.95 -6.52
CA PRO A 350 -19.67 5.82 -5.56
C PRO A 350 -19.19 6.12 -4.13
N ASP A 351 -20.12 6.31 -3.20
CA ASP A 351 -19.83 6.31 -1.77
C ASP A 351 -19.56 4.87 -1.29
N PHE A 352 -18.55 4.69 -0.43
CA PHE A 352 -18.24 3.40 0.17
C PHE A 352 -17.51 3.57 1.51
N THR A 353 -17.44 2.51 2.32
CA THR A 353 -16.59 2.50 3.51
C THR A 353 -15.30 1.72 3.24
N TRP A 354 -14.22 2.07 3.96
CA TRP A 354 -12.94 1.36 3.85
C TRP A 354 -13.06 -0.17 3.99
N PRO A 355 -13.84 -0.73 4.94
CA PRO A 355 -14.06 -2.17 5.05
C PRO A 355 -14.59 -2.84 3.76
N MET A 356 -15.41 -2.14 2.96
CA MET A 356 -15.95 -2.68 1.71
C MET A 356 -14.84 -2.86 0.66
N LEU A 357 -13.99 -1.84 0.48
CA LEU A 357 -12.85 -1.92 -0.45
C LEU A 357 -11.79 -2.91 0.06
N LEU A 358 -11.55 -2.95 1.37
CA LEU A 358 -10.65 -3.93 1.97
C LEU A 358 -11.16 -5.36 1.74
N GLU A 359 -12.45 -5.63 1.98
CA GLU A 359 -13.05 -6.94 1.68
C GLU A 359 -12.84 -7.32 0.21
N PHE A 360 -13.16 -6.40 -0.70
CA PHE A 360 -13.01 -6.61 -2.14
C PHE A 360 -11.57 -6.98 -2.52
N THR A 361 -10.59 -6.22 -2.06
CA THR A 361 -9.16 -6.46 -2.37
C THR A 361 -8.55 -7.63 -1.61
N GLN A 362 -9.19 -8.10 -0.52
CA GLN A 362 -8.75 -9.30 0.18
C GLN A 362 -9.34 -10.59 -0.43
N LYS A 363 -10.61 -10.57 -0.83
CA LYS A 363 -11.37 -11.79 -1.18
C LYS A 363 -11.71 -11.93 -2.65
N HIS A 364 -11.76 -10.83 -3.41
CA HIS A 364 -12.37 -10.82 -4.74
C HIS A 364 -11.44 -10.33 -5.85
N TYR A 365 -10.44 -9.49 -5.54
CA TYR A 365 -9.60 -8.86 -6.55
C TYR A 365 -8.17 -8.62 -6.07
N ARG A 366 -7.19 -8.79 -6.96
CA ARG A 366 -5.78 -8.41 -6.69
C ARG A 366 -5.60 -6.97 -7.14
N ALA A 367 -5.20 -6.09 -6.22
CA ALA A 367 -5.12 -4.66 -6.49
C ALA A 367 -4.14 -4.31 -7.62
N ASP A 368 -4.62 -3.51 -8.57
CA ASP A 368 -3.91 -2.93 -9.71
C ASP A 368 -4.54 -1.57 -10.10
N MET A 369 -4.18 -1.04 -11.28
CA MET A 369 -4.70 0.25 -11.79
C MET A 369 -6.23 0.28 -12.04
N LYS A 370 -6.90 -0.87 -12.12
CA LYS A 370 -8.34 -0.98 -12.38
C LYS A 370 -9.16 -1.25 -11.12
N THR A 371 -8.51 -1.30 -9.95
CA THR A 371 -9.15 -1.68 -8.67
C THR A 371 -10.45 -0.91 -8.42
N LEU A 372 -10.46 0.43 -8.49
CA LEU A 372 -11.66 1.24 -8.24
C LEU A 372 -12.75 1.06 -9.29
N GLU A 373 -12.39 0.84 -10.55
CA GLU A 373 -13.36 0.58 -11.64
C GLU A 373 -14.09 -0.74 -11.39
N VAL A 374 -13.34 -1.82 -11.16
CA VAL A 374 -13.90 -3.14 -10.91
C VAL A 374 -14.66 -3.18 -9.58
N PHE A 375 -14.16 -2.50 -8.57
CA PHE A 375 -14.83 -2.35 -7.28
C PHE A 375 -16.19 -1.64 -7.41
N THR A 376 -16.25 -0.55 -8.19
CA THR A 376 -17.49 0.20 -8.45
C THR A 376 -18.54 -0.71 -9.10
N ASN A 377 -18.14 -1.49 -10.12
CA ASN A 377 -19.02 -2.46 -10.75
C ASN A 377 -19.52 -3.54 -9.77
N TRP A 378 -18.63 -4.02 -8.89
CA TRP A 378 -18.97 -5.00 -7.85
C TRP A 378 -19.96 -4.44 -6.82
N LEU A 379 -19.81 -3.17 -6.41
CA LEU A 379 -20.75 -2.50 -5.52
C LEU A 379 -22.15 -2.38 -6.13
N HIS A 380 -22.25 -1.96 -7.40
CA HIS A 380 -23.54 -1.84 -8.07
C HIS A 380 -24.26 -3.18 -8.17
N GLN A 381 -23.54 -4.27 -8.45
CA GLN A 381 -24.11 -5.62 -8.49
C GLN A 381 -24.68 -6.06 -7.13
N ARG A 382 -24.01 -5.72 -6.01
CA ARG A 382 -24.51 -6.00 -4.65
C ARG A 382 -25.73 -5.17 -4.26
N SER A 383 -25.88 -3.96 -4.79
CA SER A 383 -27.03 -3.09 -4.49
C SER A 383 -28.33 -3.53 -5.18
N LEU A 384 -28.22 -4.38 -6.22
CA LEU A 384 -29.33 -4.90 -7.01
C LEU A 384 -29.79 -6.30 -6.57
N SER A 385 -29.04 -6.96 -5.67
CA SER A 385 -29.33 -8.28 -5.08
C SER A 385 -29.88 -8.12 -3.67
#